data_AF-A0A286IRA9-F1
#
_entry.id   AF-A0A286IRA9-F1
#
_cell.length_a   1.000
_cell.length_b   1.000
_cell.length_c   1.000
_cell.angle_alpha   90.00
_cell.angle_beta   90.00
_cell.angle_gamma   90.00
#
_symmetry.space_group_name_H-M   'P 1'
#
loop_
_entity.id
_entity.type
_entity.pdbx_description
1 polymer ?
#
loop_
_entity_poly.entity_id
_entity_poly.type
_entity_poly.pdbx_seq_one_letter_code
_entity_poly.pdbx_strand_id
1 'polypeptide(L)'
;MALVLSFILPFLEMETIKKIGVILVVSLVVVKSLIAPILFVKYQFTKDFIVENFCINKDKPELHCDGQCYLALQIKAVEEQDGKEAQSEFLSYLLSFQVVLNSSNSIFQNTSEMFYFLAKSESSYANPFHSQSLHIEVFHPPKVIQA
;
A
#
# COMPACT_ATOMS: atom_id res chain seq x y z
N MET A 1 -37.14 -31.21 27.10
CA MET A 1 -37.13 -30.39 25.87
C MET A 1 -36.84 -28.92 26.15
N ALA A 2 -37.58 -28.24 27.05
CA ALA A 2 -37.37 -26.82 27.35
C ALA A 2 -35.96 -26.47 27.88
N LEU A 3 -35.37 -27.32 28.74
CA LEU A 3 -34.02 -27.11 29.29
C LEU A 3 -32.89 -27.26 28.27
N VAL A 4 -33.13 -28.01 27.18
CA VAL A 4 -32.16 -28.22 26.11
C VAL A 4 -32.14 -27.00 25.19
N LEU A 5 -33.31 -26.43 24.89
CA LEU A 5 -33.42 -25.19 24.11
C LEU A 5 -32.77 -23.99 24.80
N SER A 6 -32.94 -23.85 26.13
CA SER A 6 -32.35 -22.77 26.92
C SER A 6 -30.82 -22.82 27.01
N PHE A 7 -30.22 -23.99 26.78
CA PHE A 7 -28.77 -24.17 26.80
C PHE A 7 -28.13 -24.04 25.40
N ILE A 8 -28.87 -24.40 24.34
CA ILE A 8 -28.39 -24.36 22.95
C ILE A 8 -28.44 -22.94 22.35
N LEU A 9 -29.47 -22.14 22.68
CA LEU A 9 -29.55 -20.74 22.21
C LEU A 9 -28.33 -19.88 22.58
N PRO A 10 -27.89 -19.81 23.85
CA PRO A 10 -26.69 -19.06 24.21
C PRO A 10 -25.41 -19.67 23.63
N PHE A 11 -25.37 -21.00 23.44
CA PHE A 11 -24.24 -21.66 22.77
C PHE A 11 -24.12 -21.25 21.28
N LEU A 12 -25.26 -21.11 20.59
CA LEU A 12 -25.34 -20.66 19.21
C LEU A 12 -24.97 -19.16 19.06
N GLU A 13 -25.36 -18.34 20.02
CA GLU A 13 -24.95 -16.93 20.11
C GLU A 13 -23.44 -16.79 20.35
N MET A 14 -22.86 -17.62 21.23
CA MET A 14 -21.42 -17.63 21.51
C MET A 14 -20.58 -18.04 20.30
N GLU A 15 -21.04 -18.98 19.47
CA GLU A 15 -20.36 -19.34 18.22
C GLU A 15 -20.41 -18.19 17.19
N THR A 16 -21.53 -17.47 17.14
CA THR A 16 -21.73 -16.31 16.27
C THR A 16 -20.84 -15.14 16.68
N ILE A 17 -20.73 -14.86 17.99
CA ILE A 17 -19.85 -13.80 18.53
C ILE A 17 -18.38 -14.07 18.18
N LYS A 18 -17.93 -15.33 18.29
CA LYS A 18 -16.57 -15.71 17.89
C LYS A 18 -16.31 -15.47 16.40
N LYS A 19 -17.26 -15.85 15.52
CA LYS A 19 -17.15 -15.62 14.08
C LYS A 19 -17.09 -14.13 13.73
N ILE A 20 -17.96 -13.31 14.35
CA ILE A 20 -17.95 -11.86 14.18
C ILE A 20 -16.62 -11.27 14.65
N GLY A 21 -16.11 -11.71 15.82
CA GLY A 21 -14.82 -11.28 16.34
C GLY A 21 -13.66 -11.61 15.39
N VAL A 22 -13.64 -12.82 14.83
CA VAL A 22 -12.64 -13.23 13.84
C VAL A 22 -12.74 -12.38 12.57
N ILE A 23 -13.94 -12.19 12.03
CA ILE A 23 -14.15 -11.36 10.83
C ILE A 23 -13.67 -9.93 11.08
N LEU A 24 -13.99 -9.35 12.23
CA LEU A 24 -13.57 -8.00 12.60
C LEU A 24 -12.04 -7.90 12.68
N VAL A 25 -11.38 -8.84 13.34
CA VAL A 25 -9.91 -8.86 13.45
C VAL A 25 -9.26 -9.02 12.08
N VAL A 26 -9.75 -9.96 11.26
CA VAL A 26 -9.25 -10.17 9.89
C VAL A 26 -9.44 -8.90 9.05
N SER A 27 -10.60 -8.25 9.13
CA SER A 27 -10.87 -7.00 8.43
C SER A 27 -9.89 -5.90 8.84
N LEU A 28 -9.62 -5.72 10.14
CA LEU A 28 -8.65 -4.74 10.61
C LEU A 28 -7.23 -5.01 10.09
N VAL A 29 -6.81 -6.28 10.06
CA VAL A 29 -5.51 -6.66 9.51
C VAL A 29 -5.43 -6.35 8.03
N VAL A 30 -6.46 -6.72 7.24
CA VAL A 30 -6.51 -6.43 5.79
C VAL A 30 -6.46 -4.93 5.54
N VAL A 31 -7.27 -4.14 6.25
CA VAL A 31 -7.27 -2.68 6.13
C VAL A 31 -5.88 -2.12 6.42
N LYS A 32 -5.23 -2.55 7.51
CA LYS A 32 -3.87 -2.11 7.87
C LYS A 32 -2.84 -2.48 6.80
N SER A 33 -2.91 -3.69 6.24
CA SER A 33 -2.01 -4.14 5.18
C SER A 33 -2.17 -3.36 3.87
N LEU A 34 -3.35 -2.78 3.60
CA LEU A 34 -3.61 -2.00 2.39
C LEU A 34 -3.17 -0.53 2.49
N ILE A 35 -2.86 0.00 3.68
CA ILE A 35 -2.48 1.41 3.85
C ILE A 35 -1.21 1.75 3.06
N ALA A 36 -0.14 0.96 3.21
CA ALA A 36 1.13 1.19 2.54
C ALA A 36 1.05 1.15 0.99
N PRO A 37 0.43 0.13 0.35
CA PRO A 37 0.32 0.12 -1.12
C PRO A 37 -0.56 1.26 -1.64
N ILE A 38 -1.63 1.63 -0.95
CA ILE A 38 -2.47 2.79 -1.35
C ILE A 38 -1.65 4.09 -1.32
N LEU A 39 -0.86 4.30 -0.27
CA LEU A 39 0.03 5.46 -0.16
C LEU A 39 1.08 5.48 -1.27
N PHE A 40 1.67 4.33 -1.60
CA PHE A 40 2.64 4.22 -2.68
C PHE A 40 2.03 4.60 -4.02
N VAL A 41 0.84 4.06 -4.34
CA VAL A 41 0.13 4.41 -5.57
C VAL A 41 -0.19 5.91 -5.62
N LYS A 42 -0.68 6.50 -4.52
CA LYS A 42 -0.94 7.94 -4.43
C LYS A 42 0.32 8.77 -4.66
N TYR A 43 1.46 8.38 -4.08
CA TYR A 43 2.75 9.03 -4.30
C TYR A 43 3.14 8.96 -5.78
N GLN A 44 3.02 7.81 -6.43
CA GLN A 44 3.36 7.66 -7.85
C GLN A 44 2.50 8.55 -8.76
N PHE A 45 1.19 8.64 -8.52
CA PHE A 45 0.29 9.51 -9.30
C PHE A 45 0.56 11.01 -9.10
N THR A 46 1.09 11.40 -7.95
CA THR A 46 1.36 12.80 -7.60
C THR A 46 2.86 13.15 -7.60
N LYS A 47 3.73 12.22 -8.02
CA LYS A 47 5.19 12.35 -7.94
C LYS A 47 5.69 13.60 -8.64
N ASP A 48 5.20 13.88 -9.85
CA ASP A 48 5.64 15.04 -10.64
C ASP A 48 5.30 16.36 -9.93
N PHE A 49 4.10 16.46 -9.35
CA PHE A 49 3.70 17.62 -8.58
C PHE A 49 4.55 17.80 -7.32
N ILE A 50 4.87 16.70 -6.63
CA ILE A 50 5.73 16.71 -5.44
C ILE A 50 7.15 17.17 -5.80
N VAL A 51 7.71 16.61 -6.88
CA VAL A 51 9.04 16.97 -7.37
C VAL A 51 9.09 18.44 -7.74
N GLU A 52 8.08 18.94 -8.45
CA GLU A 52 8.05 20.33 -8.94
C GLU A 52 7.75 21.35 -7.85
N ASN A 53 7.06 21.03 -6.76
CA ASN A 53 6.65 22.04 -5.79
C ASN A 53 7.33 21.92 -4.43
N PHE A 54 7.79 20.71 -4.05
CA PHE A 54 8.22 20.43 -2.68
C PHE A 54 9.61 19.80 -2.57
N CYS A 55 10.24 19.39 -3.68
CA CYS A 55 11.59 18.82 -3.61
C CYS A 55 12.63 19.87 -3.18
N ILE A 56 13.32 19.60 -2.08
CA ILE A 56 14.34 20.50 -1.51
C ILE A 56 15.71 20.36 -2.19
N ASN A 57 15.96 19.26 -2.90
CA ASN A 57 17.24 18.93 -3.54
C ASN A 57 17.15 18.96 -5.07
N LYS A 58 16.32 19.85 -5.64
CA LYS A 58 16.17 19.98 -7.11
C LYS A 58 17.50 20.24 -7.83
N ASP A 59 18.39 21.00 -7.19
CA ASP A 59 19.67 21.40 -7.79
C ASP A 59 20.75 20.31 -7.71
N LYS A 60 20.43 19.14 -7.12
CA LYS A 60 21.36 18.01 -6.90
C LYS A 60 20.81 16.71 -7.48
N PRO A 61 20.74 16.58 -8.83
CA PRO A 61 20.16 15.40 -9.49
C PRO A 61 20.90 14.10 -9.18
N GLU A 62 22.19 14.17 -8.79
CA GLU A 62 23.01 13.04 -8.38
C GLU A 62 22.50 12.34 -7.11
N LEU A 63 21.66 13.01 -6.31
CA LEU A 63 21.06 12.45 -5.09
C LEU A 63 19.78 11.65 -5.37
N HIS A 64 19.28 11.65 -6.60
CA HIS A 64 18.06 10.94 -7.02
C HIS A 64 16.88 11.16 -6.05
N CYS A 65 16.69 12.40 -5.61
CA CYS A 65 15.74 12.72 -4.55
C CYS A 65 14.31 12.35 -4.95
N ASP A 66 13.86 12.64 -6.18
CA ASP A 66 12.57 12.16 -6.70
C ASP A 66 11.35 12.46 -5.80
N GLY A 67 11.43 13.49 -4.94
CA GLY A 67 10.41 13.78 -3.92
C GLY A 67 10.48 12.92 -2.65
N GLN A 68 11.37 11.93 -2.58
CA GLN A 68 11.62 11.07 -1.42
C GLN A 68 12.11 11.86 -0.19
N CYS A 69 12.92 12.90 -0.41
CA CYS A 69 13.42 13.73 0.70
C CYS A 69 12.28 14.49 1.40
N TYR A 70 11.30 14.98 0.64
CA TYR A 70 10.10 15.61 1.18
C TYR A 70 9.24 14.58 1.93
N LEU A 71 9.04 13.39 1.36
CA LEU A 71 8.27 12.32 2.00
C LEU A 71 8.91 11.90 3.34
N ALA A 72 10.23 11.76 3.39
CA ALA A 72 10.96 11.43 4.61
C ALA A 72 10.78 12.48 5.71
N LEU A 73 10.72 13.77 5.35
CA LEU A 73 10.43 14.85 6.30
C LEU A 73 9.01 14.75 6.85
N GLN A 74 8.02 14.46 5.99
CA GLN A 74 6.63 14.30 6.41
C GLN A 74 6.45 13.09 7.34
N ILE A 75 7.10 11.96 7.05
CA ILE A 75 7.05 10.76 7.91
C ILE A 75 7.64 11.07 9.29
N LYS A 76 8.82 11.72 9.34
CA LYS A 76 9.44 12.12 10.61
C LYS A 76 8.57 13.07 11.41
N ALA A 77 7.91 14.03 10.76
CA ALA A 77 7.01 14.95 11.43
C ALA A 77 5.82 14.22 12.11
N VAL A 78 5.31 13.16 11.49
CA VAL A 78 4.24 12.32 12.06
C VAL A 78 4.77 11.43 13.19
N GLU A 79 5.99 10.91 13.08
CA GLU A 79 6.62 10.08 14.13
C GLU A 79 7.00 10.89 15.38
N GLU A 80 7.42 12.15 15.20
CA GLU A 80 7.83 13.05 16.30
C GLU A 80 6.65 13.75 16.97
N GLN A 81 5.53 13.94 16.27
CA GLN A 81 4.31 14.51 16.86
C GLN A 81 3.48 13.41 17.54
N ASP A 82 3.63 13.25 18.85
CA ASP A 82 2.75 12.48 19.73
C ASP A 82 1.36 13.19 19.96
N GLY A 83 0.97 14.04 19.02
CA GLY A 83 -0.17 14.94 19.09
C GLY A 83 -1.25 14.53 18.10
N LYS A 84 -2.48 14.39 18.60
CA LYS A 84 -3.70 14.02 17.85
C LYS A 84 -3.95 14.76 16.53
N GLU A 85 -3.28 15.89 16.30
CA GLU A 85 -3.35 16.70 15.08
C GLU A 85 -2.58 16.11 13.89
N ALA A 86 -1.34 15.64 14.05
CA ALA A 86 -0.61 14.97 12.95
C ALA A 86 -1.32 13.69 12.50
N GLN A 87 -1.91 12.95 13.45
CA GLN A 87 -2.65 11.73 13.16
C GLN A 87 -3.97 12.01 12.42
N SER A 88 -4.64 13.12 12.73
CA SER A 88 -5.88 13.53 12.05
C SER A 88 -5.59 14.12 10.67
N GLU A 89 -4.50 14.85 10.48
CA GLU A 89 -4.05 15.30 9.15
C GLU A 89 -3.63 14.11 8.28
N PHE A 90 -2.89 13.14 8.83
CA PHE A 90 -2.50 11.95 8.09
C PHE A 90 -3.70 11.09 7.70
N LEU A 91 -4.69 10.92 8.59
CA LEU A 91 -5.96 10.27 8.25
C LEU A 91 -6.72 11.06 7.18
N SER A 92 -6.76 12.38 7.27
CA SER A 92 -7.37 13.25 6.26
C SER A 92 -6.63 13.17 4.92
N TYR A 93 -5.30 13.03 4.94
CA TYR A 93 -4.47 12.79 3.76
C TYR A 93 -4.72 11.40 3.17
N LEU A 94 -4.87 10.36 4.00
CA LEU A 94 -5.22 9.01 3.56
C LEU A 94 -6.60 8.94 2.93
N LEU A 95 -7.57 9.64 3.53
CA LEU A 95 -8.97 9.68 3.08
C LEU A 95 -9.18 10.66 1.91
N SER A 96 -8.31 11.65 1.75
CA SER A 96 -8.32 12.55 0.59
C SER A 96 -7.68 11.86 -0.60
N PHE A 97 -8.52 11.18 -1.38
CA PHE A 97 -8.18 10.82 -2.75
C PHE A 97 -8.48 12.01 -3.67
N GLN A 98 -7.60 13.02 -3.63
CA GLN A 98 -7.62 14.08 -4.63
C GLN A 98 -6.75 13.63 -5.81
N VAL A 99 -7.37 13.01 -6.80
CA VAL A 99 -6.73 12.85 -8.10
C VAL A 99 -6.73 14.24 -8.73
N VAL A 100 -5.59 14.91 -8.71
CA VAL A 100 -5.38 16.10 -9.55
C VAL A 100 -5.19 15.60 -10.98
N LEU A 101 -6.31 15.21 -11.60
CA LEU A 101 -6.37 15.08 -13.05
C LEU A 101 -6.29 16.50 -13.58
N ASN A 102 -5.12 16.89 -14.09
CA ASN A 102 -5.02 18.05 -14.97
C ASN A 102 -5.86 17.72 -16.23
N SER A 103 -7.14 18.02 -16.13
CA SER A 103 -8.12 17.85 -17.20
C SER A 103 -7.95 19.01 -18.19
N SER A 104 -6.96 18.90 -19.05
CA SER A 104 -7.20 19.23 -20.46
C SER A 104 -7.60 17.93 -21.16
N ASN A 105 -8.93 17.73 -21.18
CA ASN A 105 -9.69 16.80 -22.02
C ASN A 105 -10.04 15.45 -21.36
N SER A 106 -11.26 15.41 -20.79
CA SER A 106 -12.17 14.27 -20.69
C SER A 106 -11.58 12.86 -20.81
N ILE A 107 -11.03 12.33 -19.72
CA ILE A 107 -10.79 10.89 -19.53
C ILE A 107 -11.73 10.39 -18.43
N PHE A 108 -13.04 10.58 -18.62
CA PHE A 108 -14.02 9.84 -17.85
C PHE A 108 -15.14 9.39 -18.78
N GLN A 109 -14.82 8.47 -19.68
CA GLN A 109 -15.79 7.54 -20.23
C GLN A 109 -15.13 6.16 -20.30
N ASN A 110 -15.84 5.17 -19.75
CA ASN A 110 -15.62 3.72 -19.85
C ASN A 110 -14.61 3.08 -18.88
N THR A 111 -15.02 2.93 -17.62
CA THR A 111 -14.43 2.00 -16.62
C THR A 111 -14.68 0.52 -16.92
N SER A 112 -15.24 0.16 -18.09
CA SER A 112 -15.55 -1.23 -18.46
C SER A 112 -14.36 -2.01 -19.04
N GLU A 113 -13.37 -1.34 -19.64
CA GLU A 113 -12.20 -1.99 -20.26
C GLU A 113 -11.25 -2.62 -19.22
N MET A 114 -11.09 -1.97 -18.05
CA MET A 114 -10.23 -2.47 -16.98
C MET A 114 -10.80 -3.73 -16.29
N PHE A 115 -12.12 -3.83 -16.20
CA PHE A 115 -12.79 -5.01 -15.62
C PHE A 115 -12.76 -6.23 -16.55
N TYR A 116 -12.79 -5.99 -17.87
CA TYR A 116 -12.71 -7.06 -18.88
C TYR A 116 -11.33 -7.73 -18.91
N PHE A 117 -10.25 -6.99 -18.65
CA PHE A 117 -8.90 -7.55 -18.56
C PHE A 117 -8.70 -8.43 -17.32
N LEU A 118 -9.26 -8.02 -16.17
CA LEU A 118 -9.20 -8.81 -14.92
C LEU A 118 -10.08 -10.06 -14.98
N ALA A 119 -11.23 -9.99 -15.65
CA ALA A 119 -12.13 -11.13 -15.81
C ALA A 119 -11.65 -12.18 -16.83
N LYS A 120 -10.71 -11.81 -17.73
CA LYS A 120 -10.19 -12.69 -18.80
C LYS A 120 -8.93 -13.48 -18.41
N SER A 121 -8.38 -13.32 -17.20
CA SER A 121 -7.22 -14.12 -16.76
C SER A 121 -7.62 -15.48 -16.17
N GLU A 122 -8.42 -16.26 -16.90
CA GLU A 122 -8.40 -17.72 -16.79
C GLU A 122 -7.76 -18.26 -18.08
N SER A 123 -6.44 -18.41 -18.10
CA SER A 123 -5.81 -19.46 -18.90
C SER A 123 -4.36 -19.73 -18.49
N SER A 124 -4.11 -21.03 -18.27
CA SER A 124 -2.83 -21.73 -18.37
C SER A 124 -1.67 -21.26 -17.49
N TYR A 125 -1.53 -21.96 -16.37
CA TYR A 125 -0.26 -22.06 -15.66
C TYR A 125 0.79 -22.71 -16.58
N ALA A 126 1.61 -21.89 -17.25
CA ALA A 126 2.85 -22.33 -17.88
C ALA A 126 3.97 -22.08 -16.88
N ASN A 127 4.50 -23.14 -16.27
CA ASN A 127 5.66 -23.08 -15.38
C ASN A 127 6.84 -22.40 -16.08
N PRO A 128 7.38 -21.27 -15.56
CA PRO A 128 8.55 -20.62 -16.13
C PRO A 128 9.87 -21.21 -15.59
N PHE A 129 9.87 -22.46 -15.08
CA PHE A 129 11.12 -23.16 -14.75
C PHE A 129 11.81 -23.64 -16.03
N HIS A 130 12.29 -22.69 -16.81
CA HIS A 130 13.38 -22.90 -17.73
C HIS A 130 14.66 -22.78 -16.90
N SER A 131 15.44 -23.85 -16.85
CA SER A 131 16.77 -23.88 -16.26
C SER A 131 17.68 -22.91 -17.02
N GLN A 132 17.73 -21.67 -16.56
CA GLN A 132 18.84 -20.78 -16.85
C GLN A 132 19.84 -20.99 -15.73
N SER A 133 21.00 -21.54 -16.11
CA SER A 133 22.20 -21.60 -15.29
C SER A 133 22.60 -20.18 -14.89
N LEU A 134 22.05 -19.69 -13.79
CA LEU A 134 22.55 -18.48 -13.14
C LEU A 134 23.87 -18.86 -12.46
N HIS A 135 24.97 -18.41 -13.06
CA HIS A 135 26.22 -18.27 -12.34
C HIS A 135 25.94 -17.39 -11.12
N ILE A 136 25.86 -18.02 -9.95
CA ILE A 136 25.90 -17.32 -8.67
C ILE A 136 27.34 -16.85 -8.52
N GLU A 137 27.63 -15.63 -8.97
CA GLU A 137 28.82 -14.93 -8.48
C GLU A 137 28.57 -14.60 -7.02
N VAL A 138 29.18 -15.39 -6.15
CA VAL A 138 29.24 -15.16 -4.72
C VAL A 138 29.84 -13.76 -4.51
N PHE A 139 29.12 -12.90 -3.78
CA PHE A 139 29.61 -11.58 -3.40
C PHE A 139 30.91 -11.73 -2.60
N HIS A 140 32.03 -11.24 -3.14
CA HIS A 140 33.26 -11.05 -2.39
C HIS A 140 33.46 -9.55 -2.17
N PRO A 141 33.74 -9.10 -0.93
CA PRO A 141 34.06 -7.70 -0.68
C PRO A 141 35.37 -7.29 -1.36
N PRO A 142 35.54 -6.02 -1.77
CA PRO A 142 36.72 -5.56 -2.46
C PRO A 142 37.98 -5.70 -1.58
N LYS A 143 39.06 -6.21 -2.17
CA LYS A 143 40.37 -6.22 -1.51
C LYS A 143 40.91 -4.80 -1.50
N VAL A 144 41.14 -4.28 -0.30
CA VAL A 144 41.78 -2.99 -0.06
C VAL A 144 43.20 -3.04 -0.65
N ILE A 145 43.52 -2.11 -1.56
CA ILE A 145 44.89 -1.89 -2.00
C ILE A 145 45.57 -1.11 -0.87
N GLN A 146 46.44 -1.76 -0.10
CA GLN A 146 47.39 -1.06 0.76
C GLN A 146 48.62 -0.72 -0.10
N ALA A 147 49.01 0.56 -0.04
CA ALA A 147 50.24 1.09 -0.61
C ALA A 147 51.49 0.48 0.05
#